data_AF-A0A928QJB8-F1
#
_entry.id   AF-A0A928QJB8-F1
#
_cell.length_a   1.000
_cell.length_b   1.000
_cell.length_c   1.000
_cell.angle_alpha   90.00
_cell.angle_beta   90.00
_cell.angle_gamma   90.00
#
_symmetry.space_group_name_H-M   'P 1'
#
loop_
_entity.id
_entity.type
_entity.pdbx_description
1 polymer ?
#
loop_
_entity_poly.entity_id
_entity_poly.type
_entity_poly.pdbx_seq_one_letter_code
_entity_poly.pdbx_strand_id
1 'polypeptide(L)'
;MSDCKGGCGGCCGSCGGCSQAMVLSPEEVDILWQLAQIPFLPVARRADSDEPRCFEEGVTALALQCLEKRGLISIDYDKPLRGGYSALYDPYPVRGSFALTARGQQVLELMQIHGVE
;
A
#
# COMPACT_ATOMS: atom_id res chain seq x y z
N MET A 1 -38.58 -9.70 -8.78
CA MET A 1 -38.01 -10.44 -7.63
C MET A 1 -36.74 -11.13 -8.09
N SER A 2 -35.60 -10.77 -7.53
CA SER A 2 -34.38 -11.59 -7.51
C SER A 2 -33.52 -11.06 -6.38
N ASP A 3 -33.75 -11.68 -5.23
CA ASP A 3 -33.11 -11.47 -3.95
C ASP A 3 -31.61 -11.78 -4.01
N CYS A 4 -30.76 -10.80 -3.66
CA CYS A 4 -29.39 -11.05 -3.23
C CYS A 4 -29.34 -11.01 -1.71
N LYS A 5 -29.46 -12.19 -1.10
CA LYS A 5 -29.26 -12.45 0.32
C LYS A 5 -27.85 -13.01 0.49
N GLY A 6 -26.91 -12.23 1.00
CA GLY A 6 -25.53 -12.67 1.23
C GLY A 6 -24.83 -11.73 2.20
N GLY A 7 -24.33 -12.28 3.31
CA GLY A 7 -23.96 -11.56 4.52
C GLY A 7 -22.80 -10.57 4.37
N CYS A 8 -22.94 -9.43 5.03
CA CYS A 8 -21.90 -8.44 5.20
C CYS A 8 -20.91 -8.94 6.27
N GLY A 9 -19.82 -9.56 5.81
CA GLY A 9 -18.68 -9.96 6.63
C GLY A 9 -17.40 -9.59 5.90
N GLY A 10 -16.76 -8.49 6.31
CA GLY A 10 -15.46 -8.05 5.82
C GLY A 10 -15.52 -7.01 4.70
N CYS A 11 -15.58 -5.73 5.07
CA CYS A 11 -15.48 -4.60 4.14
C CYS A 11 -14.09 -4.54 3.48
N CYS A 12 -13.95 -5.16 2.31
CA CYS A 12 -12.88 -4.96 1.35
C CYS A 12 -13.37 -5.42 -0.03
N GLY A 13 -14.24 -4.65 -0.69
CA GLY A 13 -14.63 -4.97 -2.06
C GLY A 13 -15.87 -4.26 -2.59
N SER A 14 -15.63 -3.16 -3.30
CA SER A 14 -16.32 -2.74 -4.53
C SER A 14 -17.85 -2.90 -4.61
N CYS A 15 -18.58 -1.81 -4.34
CA CYS A 15 -19.89 -1.54 -4.93
C CYS A 15 -19.77 -0.23 -5.74
N GLY A 16 -20.21 -0.27 -6.98
CA GLY A 16 -19.93 0.73 -8.01
C GLY A 16 -20.50 2.12 -7.76
N GLY A 17 -19.93 3.08 -8.50
CA GLY A 17 -20.64 4.26 -8.99
C GLY A 17 -21.20 5.21 -7.94
N CYS A 18 -20.36 5.70 -7.04
CA CYS A 18 -20.61 6.94 -6.29
C CYS A 18 -19.26 7.62 -6.08
N SER A 19 -19.22 8.94 -6.06
CA SER A 19 -18.05 9.77 -5.70
C SER A 19 -17.57 9.44 -4.28
N GLN A 20 -16.93 8.30 -4.10
CA GLN A 20 -16.43 7.85 -2.81
C GLN A 20 -15.20 8.67 -2.49
N ALA A 21 -15.38 9.64 -1.60
CA ALA A 21 -14.30 10.20 -0.82
C ALA A 21 -13.46 9.03 -0.28
N MET A 22 -12.25 8.89 -0.79
CA MET A 22 -11.33 7.84 -0.36
C MET A 22 -10.76 8.28 0.99
N VAL A 23 -11.32 7.75 2.07
CA VAL A 23 -10.75 7.94 3.41
C VAL A 23 -9.50 7.08 3.50
N LEU A 24 -8.38 7.75 3.82
CA LEU A 24 -7.09 7.15 4.10
C LEU A 24 -6.86 7.18 5.60
N SER A 25 -6.36 6.08 6.15
CA SER A 25 -5.87 6.02 7.53
C SER A 25 -4.59 6.84 7.68
N PRO A 26 -4.26 7.34 8.88
CA PRO A 26 -3.02 8.11 9.10
C PRO A 26 -1.76 7.34 8.68
N GLU A 27 -1.74 6.03 8.87
CA GLU A 27 -0.64 5.14 8.41
C GLU A 27 -0.53 5.13 6.87
N GLU A 28 -1.65 5.07 6.16
CA GLU A 28 -1.68 5.09 4.69
C GLU A 28 -1.16 6.44 4.17
N VAL A 29 -1.53 7.54 4.82
CA VAL A 29 -1.07 8.90 4.50
C VAL A 29 0.43 9.03 4.74
N ASP A 30 0.94 8.52 5.86
CA ASP A 30 2.37 8.56 6.17
C ASP A 30 3.20 7.82 5.11
N ILE A 31 2.76 6.62 4.70
CA ILE A 31 3.41 5.87 3.62
C ILE A 31 3.46 6.67 2.31
N LEU A 32 2.36 7.33 1.94
CA LEU A 32 2.32 8.15 0.72
C LEU A 32 3.28 9.35 0.83
N TRP A 33 3.41 9.97 2.00
CA TRP A 33 4.37 11.04 2.26
C TRP A 33 5.82 10.55 2.28
N GLN A 34 6.10 9.37 2.81
CA GLN A 34 7.41 8.75 2.72
C GLN A 34 7.77 8.50 1.26
N LEU A 35 6.83 7.97 0.47
CA LEU A 35 7.04 7.73 -0.96
C LEU A 35 7.19 9.03 -1.78
N ALA A 36 6.66 10.15 -1.29
CA ALA A 36 6.89 11.48 -1.88
C ALA A 36 8.36 11.91 -1.77
N GLN A 37 9.01 11.55 -0.67
CA GLN A 37 10.40 11.89 -0.38
C GLN A 37 11.37 10.84 -0.97
N ILE A 38 10.99 9.57 -0.91
CA ILE A 38 11.78 8.42 -1.34
C ILE A 38 10.96 7.61 -2.34
N PRO A 39 11.30 7.64 -3.65
CA PRO A 39 10.43 7.10 -4.69
C PRO A 39 10.22 5.59 -4.63
N PHE A 40 11.10 4.85 -3.93
CA PHE A 40 11.00 3.41 -3.74
C PHE A 40 11.33 3.03 -2.31
N LEU A 41 10.47 2.22 -1.70
CA LEU A 41 10.67 1.68 -0.36
C LEU A 41 10.82 0.14 -0.39
N PRO A 42 11.55 -0.44 0.56
CA PRO A 42 11.82 -1.87 0.58
C PRO A 42 10.58 -2.67 1.00
N VAL A 43 10.35 -3.82 0.38
CA VAL A 43 9.31 -4.76 0.83
C VAL A 43 9.79 -6.19 0.70
N ALA A 44 9.45 -6.98 1.70
CA ALA A 44 9.81 -8.38 1.76
C ALA A 44 8.61 -9.21 2.18
N ARG A 45 8.71 -10.52 1.98
CA ARG A 45 7.68 -11.49 2.35
C ARG A 45 8.34 -12.80 2.74
N ARG A 46 7.72 -13.51 3.67
CA ARG A 46 8.18 -14.84 4.10
C ARG A 46 7.72 -15.92 3.11
N ALA A 47 8.39 -17.07 3.07
CA ALA A 47 7.93 -18.17 2.20
C ALA A 47 6.59 -18.76 2.65
N ASP A 48 6.29 -18.68 3.96
CA ASP A 48 5.10 -19.26 4.59
C ASP A 48 3.91 -18.30 4.71
N SER A 49 4.06 -17.03 4.32
CA SER A 49 3.01 -16.02 4.45
C SER A 49 2.99 -15.07 3.25
N ASP A 50 1.81 -14.71 2.78
CA ASP A 50 1.63 -13.70 1.72
C ASP A 50 1.72 -12.25 2.26
N GLU A 51 1.93 -12.08 3.56
CA GLU A 51 1.90 -10.77 4.19
C GLU A 51 3.13 -9.92 3.79
N PRO A 52 2.93 -8.74 3.14
CA PRO A 52 4.02 -7.85 2.80
C PRO A 52 4.57 -7.17 4.06
N ARG A 53 5.88 -7.10 4.18
CA ARG A 53 6.57 -6.43 5.27
C ARG A 53 7.51 -5.36 4.73
N CYS A 54 7.30 -4.13 5.17
CA CYS A 54 8.26 -3.04 5.00
C CYS A 54 9.21 -2.99 6.20
N PHE A 55 10.40 -2.42 6.01
CA PHE A 55 11.37 -2.21 7.08
C PHE A 55 11.32 -0.80 7.67
N GLU A 56 10.58 0.12 7.04
CA GLU A 56 10.37 1.47 7.54
C GLU A 56 9.41 1.46 8.73
N GLU A 57 9.68 2.33 9.69
CA GLU A 57 8.81 2.50 10.86
C GLU A 57 7.44 3.05 10.46
N GLY A 58 6.38 2.65 11.17
CA GLY A 58 5.01 3.10 10.88
C GLY A 58 4.33 2.41 9.70
N VAL A 59 5.05 1.59 8.91
CA VAL A 59 4.48 0.90 7.75
C VAL A 59 3.96 -0.48 8.13
N THR A 60 2.63 -0.60 8.24
CA THR A 60 1.98 -1.88 8.53
C THR A 60 1.65 -2.67 7.26
N ALA A 61 1.65 -4.01 7.38
CA ALA A 61 1.30 -4.90 6.28
C ALA A 61 -0.13 -4.67 5.77
N LEU A 62 -1.05 -4.31 6.67
CA LEU A 62 -2.43 -3.99 6.33
C LEU A 62 -2.51 -2.72 5.49
N ALA A 63 -1.80 -1.66 5.88
CA ALA A 63 -1.77 -0.40 5.13
C ALA A 63 -1.21 -0.61 3.71
N LEU A 64 -0.13 -1.39 3.56
CA LEU A 64 0.41 -1.74 2.25
C LEU A 64 -0.61 -2.47 1.36
N GLN A 65 -1.28 -3.50 1.90
CA GLN A 65 -2.30 -4.25 1.16
C GLN A 65 -3.49 -3.37 0.78
N CYS A 66 -3.92 -2.47 1.68
CA CYS A 66 -5.01 -1.54 1.41
C CYS A 66 -4.63 -0.55 0.30
N LEU A 67 -3.45 0.06 0.37
CA LEU A 67 -2.93 0.98 -0.64
C LEU A 67 -2.76 0.30 -2.00
N GLU A 68 -2.24 -0.93 -2.03
CA GLU A 68 -2.05 -1.72 -3.25
C GLU A 68 -3.41 -2.08 -3.88
N LYS A 69 -4.38 -2.56 -3.10
CA LYS A 69 -5.74 -2.88 -3.58
C LYS A 69 -6.47 -1.65 -4.11
N ARG A 70 -6.21 -0.47 -3.52
CA ARG A 70 -6.73 0.82 -4.02
C ARG A 70 -5.98 1.30 -5.27
N GLY A 71 -4.86 0.65 -5.62
CA GLY A 71 -4.01 1.01 -6.75
C GLY A 71 -3.24 2.30 -6.53
N LEU A 72 -2.98 2.70 -5.28
CA LEU A 72 -2.18 3.89 -4.95
C LEU A 72 -0.68 3.58 -4.94
N ILE A 73 -0.32 2.36 -4.55
CA ILE A 73 1.04 1.84 -4.66
C ILE A 73 1.07 0.60 -5.54
N SER A 74 2.24 0.25 -6.04
CA SER A 74 2.51 -1.02 -6.72
C SER A 74 3.70 -1.68 -6.06
N ILE A 75 3.54 -2.96 -5.72
CA ILE A 75 4.57 -3.81 -5.13
C ILE A 75 5.19 -4.68 -6.24
N ASP A 76 6.52 -4.69 -6.33
CA ASP A 76 7.30 -5.45 -7.31
C ASP A 76 8.34 -6.30 -6.58
N TYR A 77 8.09 -7.62 -6.51
CA TYR A 77 8.95 -8.61 -5.86
C TYR A 77 10.09 -9.13 -6.74
N ASP A 78 10.31 -8.55 -7.92
CA ASP A 78 11.47 -8.86 -8.77
C ASP A 78 12.58 -7.80 -8.61
N LYS A 79 12.25 -6.65 -8.01
CA LYS A 79 13.14 -5.49 -7.88
C LYS A 79 13.49 -5.17 -6.43
N PRO A 80 14.33 -5.97 -5.76
CA PRO A 80 14.80 -5.64 -4.43
C PRO A 80 15.70 -4.40 -4.43
N LEU A 81 15.53 -3.53 -3.43
CA LEU A 81 16.42 -2.38 -3.25
C LEU A 81 17.83 -2.83 -2.86
N ARG A 82 18.85 -2.17 -3.43
CA ARG A 82 20.27 -2.44 -3.15
C ARG A 82 20.82 -1.47 -2.10
N GLY A 83 22.03 -1.73 -1.61
CA GLY A 83 22.70 -0.89 -0.62
C GLY A 83 22.32 -1.27 0.81
N GLY A 84 21.91 -0.29 1.63
CA GLY A 84 21.63 -0.46 3.07
C GLY A 84 20.55 -1.49 3.41
N TYR A 85 19.71 -1.88 2.45
CA TYR A 85 18.63 -2.84 2.63
C TYR A 85 19.05 -4.31 2.48
N SER A 86 20.25 -4.59 1.96
CA SER A 86 20.66 -5.97 1.64
C SER A 86 20.64 -6.90 2.86
N ALA A 87 21.07 -6.41 4.03
CA ALA A 87 21.07 -7.18 5.28
C ALA A 87 19.65 -7.36 5.84
N LEU A 88 18.75 -6.41 5.61
CA LEU A 88 17.35 -6.47 6.06
C LEU A 88 16.54 -7.52 5.29
N TYR A 89 16.90 -7.76 4.03
CA TYR A 89 16.31 -8.82 3.22
C TYR A 89 16.79 -10.22 3.56
N ASP A 90 17.91 -10.39 4.26
CA ASP A 90 18.54 -11.70 4.49
C ASP A 90 17.55 -12.78 5.00
N PRO A 91 16.73 -12.52 6.04
CA PRO A 91 15.76 -13.51 6.54
C PRO A 91 14.54 -13.75 5.62
N TYR A 92 14.40 -13.03 4.50
CA TYR A 92 13.24 -13.13 3.62
C TYR A 92 13.60 -13.72 2.26
N PRO A 93 12.94 -14.80 1.82
CA PRO A 93 13.18 -15.40 0.51
C PRO A 93 12.56 -14.59 -0.64
N VAL A 94 11.49 -13.83 -0.38
CA VAL A 94 10.82 -12.99 -1.37
C VAL A 94 11.12 -11.53 -1.04
N ARG A 95 11.72 -10.80 -1.99
CA ARG A 95 12.34 -9.49 -1.78
C ARG A 95 11.97 -8.58 -2.94
N GLY A 96 11.62 -7.34 -2.66
CA GLY A 96 11.11 -6.43 -3.66
C GLY A 96 11.21 -4.98 -3.25
N SER A 97 10.52 -4.14 -4.00
CA SER A 97 10.28 -2.75 -3.64
C SER A 97 8.85 -2.37 -3.97
N PHE A 98 8.42 -1.24 -3.45
CA PHE A 98 7.14 -0.65 -3.84
C PHE A 98 7.29 0.84 -4.07
N ALA A 99 6.41 1.37 -4.92
CA ALA A 99 6.39 2.76 -5.33
C ALA A 99 4.97 3.26 -5.56
N LEU A 100 4.81 4.59 -5.65
CA LEU A 100 3.55 5.20 -6.04
C LEU A 100 3.18 4.84 -7.48
N THR A 101 1.91 4.54 -7.70
CA THR A 101 1.35 4.50 -9.06
C THR A 101 1.05 5.92 -9.54
N ALA A 102 0.70 6.07 -10.82
CA ALA A 102 0.19 7.34 -11.33
C ALA A 102 -1.04 7.85 -10.55
N ARG A 103 -1.91 6.94 -10.10
CA ARG A 103 -3.06 7.28 -9.26
C ARG A 103 -2.62 7.71 -7.85
N GLY A 104 -1.65 7.01 -7.26
CA GLY A 104 -1.07 7.39 -5.98
C GLY A 104 -0.46 8.79 -5.98
N GLN A 105 0.25 9.14 -7.06
CA GLN A 105 0.82 10.48 -7.24
C GLN A 105 -0.26 11.57 -7.30
N GLN A 106 -1.36 11.33 -8.03
CA GLN A 106 -2.48 12.28 -8.07
C GLN A 106 -3.14 12.47 -6.70
N VAL A 107 -3.32 11.39 -5.93
CA VAL A 107 -3.88 11.48 -4.58
C VAL A 107 -2.94 12.21 -3.64
N LEU A 108 -1.64 11.94 -3.72
CA LEU A 108 -0.61 12.65 -2.97
C LEU A 108 -0.64 14.16 -3.27
N GLU A 109 -0.73 14.54 -4.55
CA GLU A 109 -0.83 15.95 -4.96
C GLU A 109 -2.09 16.61 -4.39
N LEU A 110 -3.24 15.93 -4.41
CA LEU A 110 -4.47 16.44 -3.79
C LEU A 110 -4.34 16.62 -2.27
N MET A 111 -3.66 15.71 -1.57
CA MET A 111 -3.38 15.84 -0.13
C MET A 111 -2.48 17.06 0.16
N GLN A 112 -1.49 17.33 -0.71
CA GLN A 112 -0.61 18.49 -0.58
C GLN A 112 -1.34 19.81 -0.80
N ILE A 113 -2.31 19.84 -1.72
CA ILE A 113 -3.08 21.04 -2.06
C ILE A 113 -4.11 21.36 -0.97
N HIS A 114 -4.83 20.35 -0.46
CA HIS A 114 -5.94 20.55 0.46
C HIS A 114 -5.54 20.55 1.94
N GLY A 115 -4.34 20.09 2.27
CA GLY A 115 -3.96 19.80 3.66
C GLY A 115 -4.69 18.55 4.18
N VAL A 116 -4.03 17.78 5.03
CA VAL A 116 -4.67 16.70 5.77
C VAL A 116 -5.17 17.32 7.07
N GLU A 117 -6.44 17.73 7.13
CA GLU A 117 -7.11 18.22 8.34
C GLU A 117 -7.64 17.08 9.22
#